data_AF-A0A8H4S1C1-F1
#
_entry.id   AF-A0A8H4S1C1-F1
#
_cell.length_a   1.000
_cell.length_b   1.000
_cell.length_c   1.000
_cell.angle_alpha   90.00
_cell.angle_beta   90.00
_cell.angle_gamma   90.00
#
_symmetry.space_group_name_H-M   'P 1'
#
loop_
_entity.id
_entity.type
_entity.pdbx_description
1 polymer ?
#
loop_
_entity_poly.entity_id
_entity_poly.type
_entity_poly.pdbx_seq_one_letter_code
_entity_poly.pdbx_strand_id
1 'polypeptide(L)'
;MPPATAERLLTDLSIQFDLFIRFLRLDLTSVILEGDSKQGERRRATELIGMGKNTQCWMQRLQDVHQWTNLALREQNWLQRTGRNEPTPCSGPHRFGTMTAFIQEEGLSDNHNTQKRLQHGRRLVRFEREFGHGITLLWLPVLPAFRGLSLSEEGRTMEMLRGGDFAYVALWAQRLSRLRLNYQCIHGIYPAKVYRQRCAMQHMQIQQATR
;
A
#
# COMPACT_ATOMS: atom_id res chain seq x y z
N MET A 1 -17.24 -7.93 17.09
CA MET A 1 -15.78 -8.04 17.30
C MET A 1 -15.34 -6.93 18.25
N PRO A 2 -14.43 -7.20 19.20
CA PRO A 2 -13.85 -6.14 20.02
C PRO A 2 -13.15 -5.10 19.13
N PRO A 3 -13.07 -3.82 19.56
CA PRO A 3 -12.37 -2.79 18.81
C PRO A 3 -10.91 -3.19 18.58
N ALA A 4 -10.40 -2.91 17.38
CA ALA A 4 -9.00 -3.15 17.07
C ALA A 4 -8.13 -2.17 17.87
N THR A 5 -7.20 -2.69 18.66
CA THR A 5 -6.21 -1.90 19.40
C THR A 5 -4.84 -1.98 18.72
N ALA A 6 -4.00 -0.96 18.92
CA ALA A 6 -2.64 -0.91 18.40
C ALA A 6 -1.81 -2.12 18.85
N GLU A 7 -1.89 -2.45 20.14
CA GLU A 7 -1.17 -3.58 20.73
C GLU A 7 -1.60 -4.91 20.11
N ARG A 8 -2.92 -5.16 20.01
CA ARG A 8 -3.43 -6.38 19.38
C ARG A 8 -3.04 -6.47 17.91
N LEU A 9 -3.14 -5.35 17.18
CA LEU A 9 -2.75 -5.29 15.78
C LEU A 9 -1.28 -5.69 15.58
N LEU A 10 -0.38 -5.13 16.39
CA LEU A 10 1.05 -5.36 16.28
C LEU A 10 1.44 -6.75 16.78
N THR A 11 0.78 -7.26 17.82
CA THR A 11 0.95 -8.65 18.28
C THR A 11 0.47 -9.65 17.23
N ASP A 12 -0.71 -9.45 16.64
CA ASP A 12 -1.23 -10.30 15.56
C ASP A 12 -0.31 -10.26 14.33
N LEU A 13 0.26 -9.08 14.02
CA LEU A 13 1.25 -8.94 12.96
C LEU A 13 2.52 -9.72 13.27
N SER A 14 3.02 -9.62 14.51
CA SER A 14 4.22 -10.33 14.99
C SER A 14 4.06 -11.85 14.85
N ILE A 15 2.90 -12.39 15.22
CA ILE A 15 2.58 -13.82 15.11
C ILE A 15 2.64 -14.29 13.65
N GLN A 16 2.17 -13.46 12.71
CA GLN A 16 2.16 -13.81 11.29
C GLN A 16 3.43 -13.40 10.54
N PHE A 17 4.37 -12.75 11.22
CA PHE A 17 5.45 -12.01 10.59
C PHE A 17 6.36 -12.91 9.75
N ASP A 18 6.87 -14.01 10.35
CA ASP A 18 7.78 -14.93 9.66
C ASP A 18 7.11 -15.60 8.45
N LEU A 19 5.86 -16.04 8.60
CA LEU A 19 5.10 -16.66 7.52
C LEU A 19 4.88 -15.66 6.37
N PHE A 20 4.59 -14.40 6.71
CA PHE A 20 4.38 -13.35 5.72
C PHE A 20 5.68 -12.96 5.00
N ILE A 21 6.81 -12.85 5.70
CA ILE A 21 8.11 -12.59 5.07
C ILE A 21 8.50 -13.74 4.14
N ARG A 22 8.23 -15.00 4.51
CA ARG A 22 8.42 -16.15 3.59
C ARG A 22 7.56 -16.03 2.34
N PHE A 23 6.29 -15.65 2.49
CA PHE A 23 5.41 -15.39 1.34
C PHE A 23 5.95 -14.30 0.42
N LEU A 24 6.44 -13.18 0.96
CA LEU A 24 7.04 -12.11 0.16
C LEU A 24 8.33 -12.54 -0.57
N ARG A 25 9.05 -13.53 -0.03
CA ARG A 25 10.28 -14.09 -0.63
C ARG A 25 10.03 -15.15 -1.69
N LEU A 26 8.86 -15.80 -1.72
CA LEU A 26 8.52 -16.88 -2.65
C LEU A 26 8.23 -16.39 -4.09
N ASP A 27 8.95 -15.37 -4.52
CA ASP A 27 8.95 -14.83 -5.88
C ASP A 27 7.56 -14.60 -6.50
N LEU A 28 6.85 -13.60 -5.98
CA LEU A 28 5.66 -13.06 -6.65
C LEU A 28 6.01 -12.40 -8.00
N THR A 29 7.29 -12.25 -8.37
CA THR A 29 7.71 -11.57 -9.61
C THR A 29 7.08 -12.19 -10.85
N SER A 30 6.92 -13.52 -10.90
CA SER A 30 6.23 -14.23 -11.99
C SER A 30 4.73 -13.89 -12.06
N VAL A 31 4.03 -13.90 -10.92
CA VAL A 31 2.62 -13.52 -10.79
C VAL A 31 2.38 -12.04 -11.13
N ILE A 32 3.39 -11.19 -10.90
CA ILE A 32 3.31 -9.75 -11.10
C ILE A 32 3.60 -9.38 -12.57
N LEU A 33 4.52 -10.07 -13.28
CA LEU A 33 4.89 -9.80 -14.68
C LEU A 33 3.82 -10.24 -15.71
N GLU A 34 2.96 -11.22 -15.39
CA GLU A 34 1.89 -11.66 -16.30
C GLU A 34 0.68 -10.71 -16.35
N GLY A 35 0.64 -9.69 -15.49
CA GLY A 35 -0.46 -8.70 -15.45
C GLY A 35 -0.53 -7.74 -16.63
N ASP A 36 0.50 -7.69 -17.49
CA ASP A 36 0.60 -6.79 -18.65
C ASP A 36 0.20 -7.47 -19.98
N SER A 37 -0.07 -8.78 -19.97
CA SER A 37 -0.48 -9.55 -21.14
C SER A 37 -2.00 -9.64 -21.26
N LYS A 38 -2.56 -8.69 -22.02
CA LYS A 38 -3.85 -8.73 -22.73
C LYS A 38 -4.78 -9.91 -22.39
N GLN A 39 -5.76 -9.68 -21.51
CA GLN A 39 -7.14 -10.24 -21.48
C GLN A 39 -7.40 -11.76 -21.71
N GLY A 40 -6.39 -12.60 -21.93
CA GLY A 40 -6.48 -14.02 -22.30
C GLY A 40 -5.77 -14.98 -21.34
N GLU A 41 -4.88 -14.49 -20.46
CA GLU A 41 -4.09 -15.32 -19.53
C GLU A 41 -4.69 -15.44 -18.11
N ARG A 42 -5.95 -15.04 -17.92
CA ARG A 42 -6.72 -15.35 -16.69
C ARG A 42 -6.77 -16.86 -16.37
N ARG A 43 -6.43 -17.72 -17.34
CA ARG A 43 -6.43 -19.19 -17.19
C ARG A 43 -5.15 -19.78 -16.59
N ARG A 44 -3.98 -19.11 -16.63
CA ARG A 44 -2.71 -19.69 -16.11
C ARG A 44 -2.31 -19.22 -14.72
N ALA A 45 -2.73 -18.03 -14.29
CA ALA A 45 -2.61 -17.62 -12.88
C ALA A 45 -3.35 -18.59 -11.93
N THR A 46 -4.37 -19.30 -12.44
CA THR A 46 -5.06 -20.41 -11.75
C THR A 46 -4.25 -21.70 -11.64
N GLU A 47 -3.25 -21.93 -12.50
CA GLU A 47 -2.48 -23.18 -12.57
C GLU A 47 -1.28 -23.20 -11.60
N LEU A 48 -0.83 -22.04 -11.11
CA LEU A 48 0.20 -21.93 -10.05
C LEU A 48 -0.37 -22.01 -8.62
N ILE A 49 -1.69 -22.15 -8.46
CA ILE A 49 -2.38 -22.16 -7.16
C ILE A 49 -2.33 -23.56 -6.55
N GLY A 50 -1.12 -23.98 -6.18
CA GLY A 50 -0.88 -24.93 -5.08
C GLY A 50 -0.71 -24.21 -3.75
N MET A 51 -1.26 -23.00 -3.59
CA MET A 51 -0.99 -22.13 -2.44
C MET A 51 -2.21 -22.02 -1.53
N GLY A 52 -2.05 -22.38 -0.25
CA GLY A 52 -3.13 -22.47 0.73
C GLY A 52 -3.91 -21.17 0.95
N LYS A 53 -5.05 -21.25 1.68
CA LYS A 53 -6.04 -20.17 1.91
C LYS A 53 -5.45 -18.80 2.28
N ASN A 54 -4.32 -18.76 2.99
CA ASN A 54 -3.66 -17.52 3.40
C ASN A 54 -3.10 -16.72 2.21
N THR A 55 -2.52 -17.40 1.22
CA THR A 55 -1.89 -16.77 0.05
C THR A 55 -2.93 -16.05 -0.81
N GLN A 56 -4.05 -16.70 -1.12
CA GLN A 56 -5.13 -16.08 -1.89
C GLN A 56 -5.68 -14.84 -1.18
N CYS A 57 -5.82 -14.90 0.15
CA CYS A 57 -6.26 -13.77 0.95
C CYS A 57 -5.25 -12.61 0.90
N TRP A 58 -3.95 -12.89 0.99
CA TRP A 58 -2.92 -11.86 0.94
C TRP A 58 -2.77 -11.22 -0.45
N MET A 59 -2.94 -11.99 -1.53
CA MET A 59 -2.96 -11.45 -2.89
C MET A 59 -4.14 -10.48 -3.09
N GLN A 60 -5.34 -10.82 -2.62
CA GLN A 60 -6.49 -9.92 -2.67
C GLN A 60 -6.23 -8.63 -1.87
N ARG A 61 -5.68 -8.77 -0.66
CA ARG A 61 -5.35 -7.62 0.19
C ARG A 61 -4.27 -6.73 -0.42
N LEU A 62 -3.33 -7.30 -1.18
CA LEU A 62 -2.32 -6.56 -1.90
C LEU A 62 -2.96 -5.67 -2.98
N GLN A 63 -3.91 -6.20 -3.75
CA GLN A 63 -4.69 -5.43 -4.72
C GLN A 63 -5.51 -4.32 -4.04
N ASP A 64 -6.10 -4.60 -2.87
CA ASP A 64 -6.84 -3.62 -2.09
C ASP A 64 -5.94 -2.46 -1.63
N VAL A 65 -4.83 -2.76 -0.94
CA VAL A 65 -3.83 -1.76 -0.49
C VAL A 65 -3.37 -0.89 -1.64
N HIS A 66 -3.15 -1.52 -2.79
CA HIS A 66 -2.73 -0.86 -4.00
C HIS A 66 -3.78 0.14 -4.53
N GLN A 67 -5.02 -0.31 -4.75
CA GLN A 67 -6.11 0.54 -5.22
C GLN A 67 -6.36 1.72 -4.27
N TRP A 68 -6.35 1.47 -2.96
CA TRP A 68 -6.61 2.50 -1.96
C TRP A 68 -5.49 3.53 -1.91
N THR A 69 -4.23 3.08 -1.93
CA THR A 69 -3.08 3.99 -1.93
C THR A 69 -3.07 4.87 -3.18
N ASN A 70 -3.35 4.30 -4.36
CA ASN A 70 -3.40 5.06 -5.61
C ASN A 70 -4.49 6.14 -5.58
N LEU A 71 -5.66 5.80 -5.03
CA LEU A 71 -6.76 6.73 -4.90
C LEU A 71 -6.38 7.93 -4.01
N ALA A 72 -5.67 7.67 -2.90
CA ALA A 72 -5.17 8.72 -2.01
C ALA A 72 -4.04 9.55 -2.65
N LEU A 73 -3.15 8.95 -3.42
CA LEU A 73 -2.11 9.68 -4.16
C LEU A 73 -2.70 10.56 -5.27
N ARG A 74 -3.74 10.07 -5.98
CA ARG A 74 -4.50 10.89 -6.95
C ARG A 74 -5.14 12.10 -6.28
N GLU A 75 -5.70 11.91 -5.08
CA GLU A 75 -6.23 13.02 -4.30
C GLU A 75 -5.13 14.03 -3.93
N GLN A 76 -3.96 13.58 -3.48
CA GLN A 76 -2.85 14.49 -3.16
C GLN A 76 -2.40 15.29 -4.39
N ASN A 77 -2.30 14.64 -5.55
CA ASN A 77 -2.00 15.33 -6.81
C ASN A 77 -3.11 16.32 -7.21
N TRP A 78 -4.38 16.02 -6.94
CA TRP A 78 -5.50 16.94 -7.16
C TRP A 78 -5.46 18.13 -6.19
N LEU A 79 -5.15 17.92 -4.92
CA LEU A 79 -4.97 18.99 -3.92
C LEU A 79 -3.84 19.95 -4.32
N GLN A 80 -2.71 19.41 -4.78
CA GLN A 80 -1.58 20.19 -5.28
C GLN A 80 -1.98 21.02 -6.52
N ARG A 81 -2.73 20.44 -7.46
CA ARG A 81 -3.20 21.13 -8.67
C ARG A 81 -4.22 22.24 -8.36
N THR A 82 -5.04 22.06 -7.33
CA THR A 82 -6.14 22.99 -6.98
C THR A 82 -5.75 23.99 -5.88
N GLY A 83 -4.54 23.90 -5.32
CA GLY A 83 -4.09 24.76 -4.23
C GLY A 83 -4.85 24.53 -2.91
N ARG A 84 -5.53 23.39 -2.75
CA ARG A 84 -6.28 23.06 -1.54
C ARG A 84 -5.37 22.40 -0.50
N ASN A 85 -5.62 22.69 0.76
CA ASN A 85 -4.85 22.12 1.87
C ASN A 85 -5.11 20.61 2.03
N GLU A 86 -4.09 19.90 2.50
CA GLU A 86 -4.25 18.50 2.90
C GLU A 86 -5.27 18.38 4.05
N PRO A 87 -6.14 17.37 4.01
CA PRO A 87 -7.11 17.16 5.06
C PRO A 87 -6.38 16.77 6.36
N THR A 88 -6.54 17.58 7.39
CA THR A 88 -6.06 17.26 8.74
C THR A 88 -6.78 16.01 9.25
N PRO A 89 -6.09 15.06 9.91
CA PRO A 89 -6.74 13.92 10.53
C PRO A 89 -7.59 14.40 11.73
N CYS A 90 -8.85 14.76 11.50
CA CYS A 90 -9.74 15.23 12.55
C CYS A 90 -10.57 14.08 13.14
N SER A 91 -10.67 14.05 14.47
CA SER A 91 -11.50 13.15 15.28
C SER A 91 -12.99 13.55 15.32
N GLY A 92 -13.56 14.02 14.20
CA GLY A 92 -14.92 14.56 14.16
C GLY A 92 -15.68 14.35 12.84
N PRO A 93 -16.98 14.70 12.77
CA PRO A 93 -17.88 14.47 11.63
C PRO A 93 -17.51 15.24 10.35
N HIS A 94 -16.52 16.14 10.38
CA HIS A 94 -15.92 16.80 9.21
C HIS A 94 -14.97 15.86 8.41
N ARG A 95 -15.33 14.58 8.28
CA ARG A 95 -14.51 13.52 7.63
C ARG A 95 -14.29 13.73 6.12
N PHE A 96 -14.96 14.71 5.52
CA PHE A 96 -15.17 14.78 4.07
C PHE A 96 -14.67 16.07 3.40
N GLY A 97 -14.02 16.98 4.11
CA GLY A 97 -13.80 18.37 3.66
C GLY A 97 -13.37 18.52 2.19
N THR A 98 -12.41 17.71 1.74
CA THR A 98 -11.94 17.70 0.35
C THR A 98 -12.41 16.48 -0.47
N MET A 99 -12.97 15.48 0.19
CA MET A 99 -13.26 14.16 -0.40
C MET A 99 -14.40 14.23 -1.41
N THR A 100 -15.51 14.87 -1.07
CA THR A 100 -16.66 14.98 -1.97
C THR A 100 -16.28 15.76 -3.23
N ALA A 101 -15.56 16.88 -3.06
CA ALA A 101 -15.08 17.67 -4.18
C ALA A 101 -14.11 16.88 -5.07
N PHE A 102 -13.15 16.17 -4.47
CA PHE A 102 -12.24 15.28 -5.21
C PHE A 102 -13.02 14.21 -6.01
N ILE A 103 -13.98 13.54 -5.38
CA ILE A 103 -14.79 12.49 -6.02
C ILE A 103 -15.57 13.05 -7.22
N GLN A 104 -16.20 14.22 -7.06
CA GLN A 104 -17.00 14.85 -8.11
C GLN A 104 -16.11 15.35 -9.26
N GLU A 105 -15.04 16.08 -8.97
CA GLU A 105 -14.17 16.70 -9.98
C GLU A 105 -13.35 15.67 -10.78
N GLU A 106 -13.01 14.53 -10.18
CA GLU A 106 -12.29 13.44 -10.86
C GLU A 106 -13.22 12.38 -11.48
N GLY A 107 -14.55 12.64 -11.50
CA GLY A 107 -15.54 11.76 -12.15
C GLY A 107 -15.67 10.38 -11.50
N LEU A 108 -15.37 10.29 -10.19
CA LEU A 108 -15.49 9.04 -9.44
C LEU A 108 -16.93 8.84 -8.96
N SER A 109 -17.31 7.57 -8.76
CA SER A 109 -18.62 7.27 -8.18
C SER A 109 -18.68 7.70 -6.72
N ASP A 110 -19.59 8.64 -6.40
CA ASP A 110 -19.83 9.07 -5.02
C ASP A 110 -20.71 8.08 -4.28
N ASN A 111 -20.06 7.00 -3.82
CA ASN A 111 -20.67 6.00 -2.97
C ASN A 111 -19.80 5.76 -1.74
N HIS A 112 -20.45 5.16 -0.73
CA HIS A 112 -19.82 4.81 0.53
C HIS A 112 -18.56 3.94 0.37
N ASN A 113 -18.47 3.10 -0.67
CA ASN A 113 -17.29 2.29 -0.93
C ASN A 113 -16.10 3.13 -1.40
N THR A 114 -16.31 4.06 -2.35
CA THR A 114 -15.26 5.00 -2.81
C THR A 114 -14.72 5.83 -1.65
N GLN A 115 -15.62 6.37 -0.81
CA GLN A 115 -15.25 7.15 0.35
C GLN A 115 -14.42 6.32 1.35
N LYS A 116 -14.84 5.08 1.68
CA LYS A 116 -14.08 4.19 2.56
C LYS A 116 -12.72 3.82 1.98
N ARG A 117 -12.64 3.51 0.68
CA ARG A 117 -11.38 3.19 -0.01
C ARG A 117 -10.41 4.37 0.08
N LEU A 118 -10.89 5.59 -0.11
CA LEU A 118 -10.06 6.78 0.04
C LEU A 118 -9.60 6.99 1.48
N GLN A 119 -10.47 6.79 2.48
CA GLN A 119 -10.08 6.88 3.90
C GLN A 119 -8.98 5.87 4.26
N HIS A 120 -9.11 4.62 3.80
CA HIS A 120 -8.09 3.59 3.99
C HIS A 120 -6.79 3.94 3.26
N GLY A 121 -6.90 4.48 2.04
CA GLY A 121 -5.76 4.98 1.27
C GLY A 121 -5.00 6.09 1.99
N ARG A 122 -5.71 7.11 2.49
CA ARG A 122 -5.12 8.20 3.27
C ARG A 122 -4.38 7.68 4.50
N ARG A 123 -4.96 6.71 5.22
CA ARG A 123 -4.30 6.03 6.35
C ARG A 123 -3.00 5.36 5.90
N LEU A 124 -3.05 4.54 4.84
CA LEU A 124 -1.85 3.87 4.32
C LEU A 124 -0.75 4.87 3.94
N VAL A 125 -1.10 5.96 3.23
CA VAL A 125 -0.14 7.00 2.85
C VAL A 125 0.46 7.71 4.07
N ARG A 126 -0.30 7.92 5.15
CA ARG A 126 0.26 8.47 6.40
C ARG A 126 1.34 7.56 7.00
N PHE A 127 1.09 6.25 7.05
CA PHE A 127 2.12 5.30 7.47
C PHE A 127 3.31 5.27 6.50
N GLU A 128 3.10 5.32 5.18
CA GLU A 128 4.21 5.38 4.20
C GLU A 128 5.07 6.63 4.38
N ARG A 129 4.48 7.78 4.67
CA ARG A 129 5.22 9.03 4.93
C ARG A 129 6.10 8.93 6.17
N GLU A 130 5.62 8.23 7.20
CA GLU A 130 6.33 8.11 8.48
C GLU A 130 7.43 7.03 8.45
N PHE A 131 7.13 5.84 7.89
CA PHE A 131 8.00 4.66 8.00
C PHE A 131 8.59 4.18 6.66
N GLY A 132 8.27 4.86 5.56
CA GLY A 132 8.68 4.51 4.21
C GLY A 132 7.70 3.56 3.50
N HIS A 133 7.83 3.47 2.17
CA HIS A 133 6.84 2.82 1.30
C HIS A 133 6.61 1.32 1.60
N GLY A 134 7.60 0.60 2.13
CA GLY A 134 7.44 -0.84 2.40
C GLY A 134 6.49 -1.17 3.57
N ILE A 135 6.14 -0.20 4.42
CA ILE A 135 5.29 -0.44 5.60
C ILE A 135 3.90 -0.94 5.22
N THR A 136 3.36 -0.54 4.06
CA THR A 136 2.03 -0.96 3.63
C THR A 136 1.94 -2.44 3.31
N LEU A 137 3.06 -3.06 2.91
CA LEU A 137 3.12 -4.50 2.68
C LEU A 137 2.99 -5.24 4.01
N LEU A 138 3.60 -4.73 5.08
CA LEU A 138 3.54 -5.35 6.40
C LEU A 138 2.13 -5.33 7.00
N TRP A 139 1.23 -4.49 6.51
CA TRP A 139 -0.17 -4.51 6.96
C TRP A 139 -1.01 -5.63 6.34
N LEU A 140 -0.56 -6.31 5.28
CA LEU A 140 -1.37 -7.32 4.59
C LEU A 140 -1.90 -8.45 5.49
N PRO A 141 -1.11 -9.03 6.42
CA PRO A 141 -1.60 -10.09 7.31
C PRO A 141 -2.71 -9.62 8.25
N VAL A 142 -2.69 -8.34 8.63
CA VAL A 142 -3.58 -7.74 9.63
C VAL A 142 -4.50 -6.66 9.06
N LEU A 143 -4.61 -6.56 7.72
CA LEU A 143 -5.34 -5.49 7.05
C LEU A 143 -6.80 -5.33 7.54
N PRO A 144 -7.56 -6.40 7.84
CA PRO A 144 -8.90 -6.24 8.40
C PRO A 144 -8.93 -5.48 9.73
N ALA A 145 -8.01 -5.80 10.66
CA ALA A 145 -7.89 -5.11 11.95
C ALA A 145 -7.36 -3.68 11.76
N PHE A 146 -6.37 -3.51 10.88
CA PHE A 146 -5.81 -2.20 10.54
C PHE A 146 -6.88 -1.21 10.03
N ARG A 147 -7.84 -1.68 9.23
CA ARG A 147 -8.97 -0.84 8.76
C ARG A 147 -9.88 -0.39 9.89
N GLY A 148 -10.00 -1.19 10.94
CA GLY A 148 -10.87 -0.95 12.09
C GLY A 148 -10.28 -0.01 13.15
N LEU A 149 -9.01 0.41 13.04
CA LEU A 149 -8.39 1.30 14.02
C LEU A 149 -9.13 2.64 14.10
N SER A 150 -9.30 3.15 15.32
CA SER A 150 -9.64 4.56 15.56
C SER A 150 -8.43 5.46 15.26
N LEU A 151 -8.63 6.77 15.24
CA LEU A 151 -7.53 7.72 15.05
C LEU A 151 -6.54 7.69 16.23
N SER A 152 -7.02 7.48 17.46
CA SER A 152 -6.16 7.35 18.65
C SER A 152 -5.29 6.10 18.56
N GLU A 153 -5.87 4.96 18.15
CA GLU A 153 -5.12 3.71 18.00
C GLU A 153 -4.18 3.76 16.79
N GLU A 154 -4.52 4.51 15.74
CA GLU A 154 -3.60 4.80 14.64
C GLU A 154 -2.35 5.54 15.15
N GLY A 155 -2.52 6.61 15.92
CA GLY A 155 -1.42 7.36 16.53
C GLY A 155 -0.58 6.49 17.47
N ARG A 156 -1.23 5.72 18.34
CA ARG A 156 -0.57 4.77 19.24
C ARG A 156 0.22 3.70 18.48
N THR A 157 -0.31 3.21 17.35
CA THR A 157 0.41 2.27 16.48
C THR A 157 1.69 2.91 15.94
N MET A 158 1.63 4.17 15.50
CA MET A 158 2.82 4.88 15.02
C MET A 158 3.85 5.07 16.15
N GLU A 159 3.42 5.43 17.35
CA GLU A 159 4.32 5.56 18.51
C GLU A 159 5.03 4.24 18.84
N MET A 160 4.29 3.13 18.89
CA MET A 160 4.85 1.80 19.16
C MET A 160 5.81 1.30 18.06
N LEU A 161 5.65 1.77 16.82
CA LEU A 161 6.58 1.47 15.73
C LEU A 161 7.86 2.33 15.79
N ARG A 162 7.80 3.55 16.33
CA ARG A 162 8.96 4.45 16.46
C ARG A 162 9.94 4.01 17.55
N GLY A 163 9.46 3.37 18.62
CA GLY A 163 10.30 2.88 19.70
C GLY A 163 9.62 1.79 20.52
N GLY A 164 10.40 0.83 20.99
CA GLY A 164 9.94 -0.32 21.79
C GLY A 164 9.98 -1.65 21.04
N ASP A 165 9.14 -2.60 21.47
CA ASP A 165 9.18 -4.01 21.05
C ASP A 165 8.83 -4.26 19.57
N PHE A 166 8.28 -3.25 18.88
CA PHE A 166 7.84 -3.36 17.49
C PHE A 166 8.71 -2.57 16.49
N ALA A 167 9.82 -1.98 16.93
CA ALA A 167 10.72 -1.22 16.06
C ALA A 167 11.28 -2.06 14.89
N TYR A 168 11.37 -3.38 15.06
CA TYR A 168 11.78 -4.30 14.00
C TYR A 168 10.84 -4.26 12.78
N VAL A 169 9.54 -3.98 12.97
CA VAL A 169 8.57 -3.83 11.88
C VAL A 169 8.94 -2.66 10.99
N ALA A 170 9.35 -1.52 11.57
CA ALA A 170 9.82 -0.36 10.82
C ALA A 170 11.12 -0.66 10.05
N LEU A 171 12.05 -1.42 10.65
CA LEU A 171 13.28 -1.86 9.95
C LEU A 171 12.95 -2.74 8.73
N TRP A 172 11.99 -3.65 8.86
CA TRP A 172 11.55 -4.48 7.73
C TRP A 172 10.83 -3.67 6.65
N ALA A 173 10.05 -2.65 7.01
CA ALA A 173 9.43 -1.75 6.04
C ALA A 173 10.49 -1.09 5.13
N GLN A 174 11.62 -0.66 5.69
CA GLN A 174 12.72 -0.12 4.90
C GLN A 174 13.28 -1.15 3.91
N ARG A 175 13.51 -2.40 4.36
CA ARG A 175 13.98 -3.50 3.49
C ARG A 175 13.01 -3.83 2.36
N LEU A 176 11.71 -3.75 2.63
CA LEU A 176 10.65 -4.04 1.65
C LEU A 176 10.33 -2.86 0.73
N SER A 177 10.92 -1.69 0.94
CA SER A 177 10.62 -0.50 0.13
C SER A 177 10.94 -0.71 -1.35
N ARG A 178 12.03 -1.43 -1.67
CA ARG A 178 12.36 -1.78 -3.08
C ARG A 178 11.32 -2.72 -3.69
N LEU A 179 10.86 -3.72 -2.94
CA LEU A 179 9.83 -4.65 -3.40
C LEU A 179 8.51 -3.94 -3.67
N ARG A 180 8.12 -3.02 -2.77
CA ARG A 180 6.94 -2.16 -2.94
C ARG A 180 7.03 -1.31 -4.20
N LEU A 181 8.17 -0.67 -4.45
CA LEU A 181 8.40 0.16 -5.63
C LEU A 181 8.30 -0.67 -6.92
N ASN A 182 8.92 -1.85 -6.96
CA ASN A 182 8.82 -2.75 -8.11
C ASN A 182 7.36 -3.15 -8.40
N TYR A 183 6.58 -3.46 -7.36
CA TYR A 183 5.15 -3.74 -7.50
C TYR A 183 4.35 -2.54 -8.05
N GLN A 184 4.68 -1.32 -7.64
CA GLN A 184 4.03 -0.10 -8.18
C GLN A 184 4.42 0.19 -9.63
N CYS A 185 5.66 -0.09 -10.02
CA CYS A 185 6.14 0.10 -11.38
C CYS A 185 5.47 -0.86 -12.36
N ILE A 186 5.32 -2.14 -11.99
CA ILE A 186 4.70 -3.14 -12.87
C ILE A 186 3.20 -2.88 -13.08
N HIS A 187 2.55 -2.24 -12.11
CA HIS A 187 1.14 -1.85 -12.23
C HIS A 187 0.93 -0.38 -12.65
N GLY A 188 1.97 0.32 -13.11
CA GLY A 188 1.85 1.58 -13.87
C GLY A 188 1.52 2.86 -13.07
N ILE A 189 1.98 2.99 -11.83
CA ILE A 189 1.38 3.97 -10.88
C ILE A 189 2.21 5.17 -10.46
N TYR A 190 3.52 5.18 -10.74
CA TYR A 190 4.26 6.44 -10.68
C TYR A 190 4.20 7.13 -12.04
N PRO A 191 4.01 8.47 -12.10
CA PRO A 191 4.19 9.19 -13.35
C PRO A 191 5.59 8.90 -13.87
N ALA A 192 5.66 8.31 -15.07
CA ALA A 192 6.87 7.81 -15.72
C ALA A 192 8.03 8.81 -15.85
N LYS A 193 7.84 10.09 -15.47
CA LYS A 193 8.82 11.16 -15.60
C LYS A 193 10.01 11.02 -14.65
N VAL A 194 9.85 10.50 -13.43
CA VAL A 194 10.97 10.36 -12.47
C VAL A 194 11.83 9.12 -12.80
N TYR A 195 11.22 8.07 -13.34
CA TYR A 195 11.90 6.79 -13.57
C TYR A 195 12.50 6.61 -14.98
N ARG A 196 11.99 7.30 -16.01
CA ARG A 196 12.67 7.27 -17.32
C ARG A 196 14.10 7.80 -17.23
N GLN A 197 14.38 8.77 -16.38
CA GLN A 197 15.74 9.31 -16.23
C GLN A 197 16.67 8.38 -15.43
N ARG A 198 16.20 7.73 -14.36
CA ARG A 198 17.05 6.81 -13.56
C ARG A 198 17.26 5.43 -14.20
N CYS A 199 16.23 4.82 -14.79
CA CYS A 199 16.39 3.55 -15.51
C CYS A 199 17.18 3.72 -16.82
N ALA A 200 16.99 4.82 -17.55
CA ALA A 200 17.80 5.07 -18.75
C ALA A 200 19.28 5.29 -18.41
N MET A 201 19.59 5.97 -17.30
CA MET A 201 20.97 6.13 -16.84
C MET A 201 21.60 4.82 -16.36
N GLN A 202 20.87 3.97 -15.62
CA GLN A 202 21.40 2.66 -15.21
C GLN A 202 21.61 1.71 -16.39
N HIS A 203 20.71 1.70 -17.39
CA HIS A 203 20.92 0.91 -18.60
C HIS A 203 22.07 1.44 -19.47
N MET A 204 22.29 2.77 -19.55
CA MET A 204 23.45 3.33 -20.26
C MET A 204 24.78 3.02 -19.55
N GLN A 205 24.83 3.09 -18.22
CA GLN A 205 26.05 2.78 -17.46
C GLN A 205 26.45 1.30 -17.57
N ILE A 206 25.48 0.39 -17.60
CA ILE A 206 25.75 -1.04 -17.78
C ILE A 206 26.23 -1.34 -19.21
N GLN A 207 25.70 -0.67 -20.23
CA GLN A 207 26.15 -0.82 -21.61
C GLN A 207 27.51 -0.19 -21.91
N GLN A 208 27.92 0.84 -21.14
CA GLN A 208 29.25 1.44 -21.23
C GLN A 208 30.31 0.67 -20.44
N ALA A 209 29.93 -0.11 -19.43
CA ALA A 209 30.84 -0.99 -18.67
C ALA A 209 31.06 -2.36 -19.34
N THR A 210 30.41 -2.64 -20.46
CA THR A 210 30.51 -3.89 -21.23
C THR A 210 31.07 -3.70 -22.64
N ARG A 211 31.72 -2.56 -22.90
CA ARG A 211 32.59 -2.31 -24.07
C ARG A 211 33.99 -1.94 -23.59
#